data_AF-A0A443RPI6-F1
#
_entry.id   AF-A0A443RPI6-F1
#
_cell.length_a   1.000
_cell.length_b   1.000
_cell.length_c   1.000
_cell.angle_alpha   90.00
_cell.angle_beta   90.00
_cell.angle_gamma   90.00
#
_symmetry.space_group_name_H-M   'P 1'
#
loop_
_entity.id
_entity.type
_entity.pdbx_description
1 polymer ?
#
loop_
_entity_poly.entity_id
_entity_poly.type
_entity_poly.pdbx_seq_one_letter_code
_entity_poly.pdbx_strand_id
1 'polypeptide(L)' 'MGNFDWFTFFKKCRINEFYALQYAYIFMRHDIDETTIDKIQKEDFVYMGIKYVGHILKILRYIKEMKKDTKM' A
#
# COMPACT_ATOMS: atom_id res chain seq x y z
N MET A 1 18.92 0.03 4.68
CA MET A 1 17.47 -0.23 4.78
C MET A 1 17.04 -0.86 3.48
N GLY A 2 16.54 -2.09 3.51
CA GLY A 2 16.05 -2.75 2.31
C GLY A 2 14.90 -1.93 1.74
N ASN A 3 15.05 -1.45 0.50
CA ASN A 3 14.04 -0.65 -0.16
C ASN A 3 12.84 -1.56 -0.42
N PHE A 4 11.79 -1.47 0.41
CA PHE A 4 10.57 -2.22 0.16
C PHE A 4 10.00 -1.78 -1.19
N ASP A 5 9.82 -2.72 -2.12
CA ASP A 5 9.37 -2.42 -3.47
C ASP A 5 7.87 -2.15 -3.50
N TRP A 6 7.53 -0.90 -3.19
CA TRP A 6 6.16 -0.40 -3.19
C TRP A 6 5.49 -0.53 -4.56
N PHE A 7 6.25 -0.37 -5.65
CA PHE A 7 5.69 -0.49 -6.99
C PHE A 7 5.18 -1.91 -7.23
N THR A 8 6.02 -2.91 -6.98
CA THR A 8 5.64 -4.33 -7.08
C THR A 8 4.50 -4.68 -6.13
N PHE A 9 4.51 -4.15 -4.90
CA PHE A 9 3.42 -4.31 -3.95
C PHE A 9 2.08 -3.82 -4.51
N PHE A 10 2.01 -2.61 -5.07
CA PHE A 10 0.77 -2.08 -5.63
C PHE A 10 0.32 -2.84 -6.89
N LYS A 11 1.24 -3.35 -7.69
CA LYS A 11 0.92 -4.24 -8.82
C LYS A 11 0.27 -5.54 -8.31
N LYS A 12 0.77 -6.15 -7.22
CA LYS A 12 0.13 -7.32 -6.58
C LYS A 12 -1.27 -7.01 -6.03
N CYS A 13 -1.49 -5.77 -5.56
CA CYS A 13 -2.82 -5.26 -5.19
C CYS A 13 -3.79 -5.08 -6.39
N ARG A 14 -3.38 -5.41 -7.62
CA ARG A 14 -4.13 -5.18 -8.87
C ARG A 14 -4.46 -3.70 -9.10
N ILE A 15 -3.50 -2.84 -8.76
CA ILE A 15 -3.46 -1.44 -9.16
C ILE A 15 -2.74 -1.36 -10.50
N ASN A 16 -3.25 -0.54 -11.42
CA ASN A 16 -2.61 -0.36 -12.72
C ASN A 16 -1.24 0.34 -12.54
N GLU A 17 -0.41 0.29 -13.57
CA GLU A 17 0.97 0.75 -13.50
C GLU A 17 1.13 2.23 -13.19
N PHE A 18 0.31 3.07 -13.83
CA PHE A 18 0.32 4.51 -13.60
C PHE A 18 0.07 4.84 -12.12
N TYR A 19 -0.97 4.27 -11.52
CA TYR A 19 -1.27 4.51 -10.11
C TYR A 19 -0.28 3.81 -9.17
N ALA A 20 0.21 2.62 -9.52
CA ALA A 20 1.20 1.91 -8.72
C ALA A 20 2.48 2.73 -8.56
N LEU A 21 2.96 3.38 -9.62
CA LEU A 21 4.13 4.25 -9.58
C LEU A 21 3.87 5.50 -8.72
N GLN A 22 2.71 6.14 -8.89
CA GLN A 22 2.32 7.29 -8.08
C GLN A 22 2.22 6.95 -6.58
N TYR A 23 1.63 5.81 -6.25
CA TYR A 23 1.45 5.39 -4.86
C TYR A 23 2.78 4.97 -4.23
N ALA A 24 3.68 4.35 -5.00
CA ALA A 24 5.02 4.04 -4.54
C ALA A 24 5.78 5.30 -4.14
N TYR A 25 5.73 6.34 -4.97
CA TYR A 25 6.33 7.63 -4.64
C TYR A 25 5.70 8.28 -3.39
N ILE A 26 4.37 8.23 -3.26
CA ILE A 26 3.67 8.75 -2.07
C ILE A 26 4.15 8.02 -0.80
N PHE A 27 4.20 6.68 -0.84
CA PHE A 27 4.62 5.90 0.32
C PHE A 27 6.07 6.15 0.71
N MET A 28 6.96 6.28 -0.27
CA MET A 28 8.35 6.69 -0.02
C MET A 28 8.44 8.10 0.58
N ARG A 29 7.64 9.05 0.10
CA ARG A 29 7.63 10.44 0.61
C ARG A 29 7.09 10.55 2.05
N HIS A 30 6.21 9.63 2.44
CA HIS A 30 5.62 9.57 3.77
C HIS A 30 6.37 8.61 4.73
N ASP A 31 7.57 8.13 4.33
CA ASP A 31 8.39 7.18 5.09
C ASP A 31 7.62 5.93 5.54
N ILE A 32 6.71 5.44 4.70
CA ILE A 32 5.99 4.20 4.94
C ILE A 32 6.88 3.03 4.56
N ASP A 33 6.98 2.08 5.47
CA ASP A 33 7.71 0.83 5.31
C ASP A 33 6.81 -0.40 5.56
N GLU A 34 7.37 -1.59 5.32
CA GLU A 34 6.67 -2.87 5.52
C GLU A 34 6.18 -3.08 6.97
N THR A 35 6.80 -2.42 7.95
CA THR A 35 6.48 -2.58 9.37
C THR A 35 5.37 -1.66 9.86
N THR A 36 5.03 -0.64 9.06
CA THR A 36 4.06 0.41 9.39
C THR A 36 2.81 0.37 8.53
N ILE A 37 2.89 -0.17 7.32
CA ILE A 37 1.76 -0.31 6.38
C ILE A 37 0.54 -1.01 6.99
N ASP A 38 0.80 -1.88 7.95
CA ASP A 38 -0.18 -2.74 8.59
C ASP A 38 -1.09 -1.96 9.59
N LYS A 39 -0.68 -0.74 9.95
CA LYS A 39 -1.39 0.21 10.84
C LYS A 39 -2.20 1.25 10.05
N ILE A 40 -1.91 1.43 8.77
CA ILE A 40 -2.52 2.46 7.92
C ILE A 40 -4.02 2.19 7.77
N GLN A 41 -4.83 3.19 8.11
CA GLN A 41 -6.28 3.19 7.95
C GLN A 41 -6.69 3.86 6.65
N LYS A 42 -7.97 3.71 6.28
CA LYS A 42 -8.54 4.28 5.06
C LYS A 42 -8.31 5.81 4.99
N GLU A 43 -8.45 6.48 6.12
CA GLU A 43 -8.34 7.93 6.27
C GLU A 43 -6.92 8.42 5.94
N ASP A 44 -5.91 7.64 6.31
CA ASP A 44 -4.51 7.95 6.03
C ASP A 44 -4.22 7.94 4.52
N PHE A 45 -4.79 6.98 3.77
CA PHE A 45 -4.68 6.97 2.30
C PHE A 45 -5.25 8.25 1.68
N VAL A 46 -6.40 8.70 2.16
CA VAL A 46 -7.03 9.93 1.67
C VAL A 46 -6.18 11.14 2.01
N TYR A 47 -5.64 11.21 3.24
CA TYR A 47 -4.74 12.27 3.68
C TYR A 47 -3.47 12.34 2.82
N MET A 48 -2.90 11.19 2.46
CA MET A 48 -1.74 11.08 1.55
C MET A 48 -2.06 11.39 0.08
N GLY A 49 -3.32 11.63 -0.27
CA GLY A 49 -3.74 11.98 -1.64
C GLY A 49 -4.21 10.79 -2.49
N ILE A 50 -4.32 9.59 -1.93
CA ILE A 50 -4.88 8.41 -2.59
C ILE A 50 -6.41 8.43 -2.40
N LYS A 51 -7.13 9.01 -3.36
CA LYS A 51 -8.58 9.29 -3.24
C LYS A 51 -9.50 8.21 -3.82
N TYR A 52 -8.95 7.26 -4.59
CA TYR A 52 -9.75 6.21 -5.22
C TYR A 52 -10.12 5.13 -4.21
N VAL A 53 -11.35 5.16 -3.71
CA VAL A 53 -11.86 4.21 -2.71
C VAL A 53 -11.64 2.76 -3.15
N GLY A 54 -11.89 2.44 -4.43
CA GLY A 54 -11.66 1.09 -4.95
C GLY A 54 -10.21 0.62 -4.86
N HIS A 55 -9.23 1.53 -4.99
CA HIS A 55 -7.82 1.21 -4.81
C HIS A 55 -7.47 1.00 -3.35
N ILE A 56 -7.96 1.89 -2.47
CA ILE A 56 -7.75 1.78 -1.02
C ILE A 56 -8.27 0.43 -0.51
N LEU A 57 -9.48 0.03 -0.91
CA LEU A 57 -10.06 -1.26 -0.52
C LEU A 57 -9.23 -2.47 -1.02
N LYS A 58 -8.69 -2.41 -2.24
CA LYS A 58 -7.81 -3.46 -2.77
C LYS A 58 -6.52 -3.58 -1.94
N ILE A 59 -5.91 -2.45 -1.61
CA ILE A 59 -4.67 -2.38 -0.82
C ILE A 59 -4.92 -2.91 0.60
N LEU A 60 -5.94 -2.39 1.29
CA LEU A 60 -6.31 -2.85 2.64
C LEU A 60 -6.63 -4.35 2.69
N ARG A 61 -7.32 -4.87 1.67
CA ARG A 61 -7.57 -6.32 1.55
C ARG A 61 -6.27 -7.10 1.42
N TYR A 62 -5.36 -6.67 0.56
CA TYR A 62 -4.08 -7.34 0.36
C TYR A 62 -3.21 -7.33 1.63
N ILE A 63 -3.15 -6.20 2.34
CA ILE A 63 -2.48 -6.10 3.65
C ILE A 63 -3.07 -7.09 4.66
N LYS A 64 -4.41 -7.23 4.68
CA LYS A 64 -5.10 -8.18 5.56
C LYS A 64 -4.81 -9.64 5.18
N GLU A 65 -4.65 -9.95 3.90
CA GLU A 65 -4.28 -11.28 3.41
C GLU A 65 -2.83 -11.61 3.81
N MET A 66 -1.87 -10.69 3.63
CA MET A 66 -0.49 -10.88 4.06
C MET A 66 -0.38 -11.24 5.55
N LYS A 67 -1.15 -10.56 6.42
CA LYS A 67 -1.17 -10.86 7.87
C LYS A 67 -1.64 -12.27 8.21
N LYS A 68 -2.47 -12.88 7.36
CA LYS A 68 -2.95 -14.25 7.59
C LYS A 68 -1.87 -15.27 7.24
N ASP A 69 -1.13 -15.03 6.17
CA ASP A 69 -0.10 -15.93 5.69
C ASP A 69 1.14 -15.96 6.61
N THR A 70 1.42 -14.85 7.33
CA THR A 70 2.53 -14.79 8.32
C THR A 70 2.20 -15.44 9.67
N LYS A 71 0.95 -15.88 9.90
CA LYS A 71 0.50 -16.50 11.16
C LYS A 71 0.45 -18.04 11.11
N MET A 72 1.09 -18.67 10.13
CA MET A 72 1.37 -20.11 10.08
C MET A 72 2.84 -20.37 10.45
#